data_AF-G6C426-F1
#
_entry.id   AF-G6C426-F1
#
_cell.length_a   1.000
_cell.length_b   1.000
_cell.length_c   1.000
_cell.angle_alpha   90.00
_cell.angle_beta   90.00
_cell.angle_gamma   90.00
#
_symmetry.space_group_name_H-M   'P 1'
#
loop_
_entity.id
_entity.type
_entity.pdbx_description
1 polymer ?
#
loop_
_entity_poly.entity_id
_entity_poly.type
_entity_poly.pdbx_seq_one_letter_code
_entity_poly.pdbx_strand_id
1 'polypeptide(L)'
;MGEISKEQYDMFKDIPKDERSKFVAAFEKLEKGTAKDYRKFVEVALEKFKKLNDIREKNILEIAFDAIWIDKEVSNLQVTENIKFTCKRKASSILEIRKIKFYFNSADDSFFQRGLGQKESPWFEIIKEYMRLSEIENIEILSKFINDFNEKYISKSLDEEFYQRLIPKMDNLEIIEILRENSILTKNKK
;
A
#
# COMPACT_ATOMS: atom_id res chain seq x y z
N MET A 1 12.74 -8.42 -23.55
CA MET A 1 11.32 -8.04 -23.39
C MET A 1 10.94 -7.45 -24.73
N GLY A 2 9.90 -7.97 -25.36
CA GLY A 2 9.43 -7.44 -26.64
C GLY A 2 8.67 -6.14 -26.43
N GLU A 3 9.40 -5.08 -26.13
CA GLU A 3 8.90 -3.72 -25.96
C GLU A 3 8.97 -3.01 -27.30
N ILE A 4 7.93 -2.25 -27.63
CA ILE A 4 7.99 -1.32 -28.76
C ILE A 4 8.46 0.04 -28.26
N SER A 5 9.24 0.76 -29.06
CA SER A 5 9.65 2.12 -28.77
C SER A 5 8.47 3.09 -28.84
N LYS A 6 8.65 4.31 -28.33
CA LYS A 6 7.63 5.36 -28.45
C LYS A 6 7.34 5.71 -29.91
N GLU A 7 8.36 5.75 -30.76
CA GLU A 7 8.21 5.98 -32.20
C GLU A 7 7.37 4.88 -32.84
N GLN A 8 7.64 3.62 -32.51
CA GLN A 8 6.85 2.49 -32.98
C GLN A 8 5.40 2.59 -32.50
N TYR A 9 5.16 2.93 -31.23
CA TYR A 9 3.80 3.17 -30.72
C TYR A 9 3.09 4.30 -31.48
N ASP A 10 3.74 5.43 -31.67
CA ASP A 10 3.18 6.58 -32.38
C ASP A 10 2.86 6.26 -33.85
N MET A 11 3.64 5.38 -34.48
CA MET A 11 3.32 4.84 -35.82
C MET A 11 2.07 3.95 -35.81
N PHE A 12 1.84 3.15 -34.75
CA PHE A 12 0.75 2.18 -34.71
C PHE A 12 -0.55 2.71 -34.10
N LYS A 13 -0.53 3.78 -33.29
CA LYS A 13 -1.70 4.22 -32.52
C LYS A 13 -2.88 4.62 -33.41
N ASP A 14 -2.59 5.26 -34.54
CA ASP A 14 -3.59 5.82 -35.47
C ASP A 14 -3.98 4.83 -36.59
N ILE A 15 -3.30 3.68 -36.69
CA ILE A 15 -3.59 2.64 -37.67
C ILE A 15 -4.89 1.89 -37.29
N PRO A 16 -5.78 1.60 -38.25
CA PRO A 16 -6.96 0.77 -38.02
C PRO A 16 -6.61 -0.56 -37.36
N LYS A 17 -7.46 -1.02 -36.44
CA LYS A 17 -7.19 -2.20 -35.60
C LYS A 17 -6.75 -3.42 -36.41
N ASP A 18 -7.41 -3.68 -37.54
CA ASP A 18 -7.16 -4.87 -38.37
C ASP A 18 -5.79 -4.84 -39.05
N GLU A 19 -5.32 -3.65 -39.44
CA GLU A 19 -3.98 -3.47 -39.98
C GLU A 19 -2.92 -3.55 -38.89
N ARG A 20 -3.16 -2.87 -37.75
CA ARG A 20 -2.27 -2.96 -36.58
C ARG A 20 -2.09 -4.40 -36.11
N SER A 21 -3.15 -5.21 -36.11
CA SER A 21 -3.07 -6.63 -35.75
C SER A 21 -2.16 -7.45 -36.67
N LYS A 22 -2.08 -7.13 -37.97
CA LYS A 22 -1.15 -7.79 -38.91
C LYS A 22 0.30 -7.45 -38.58
N PHE A 23 0.58 -6.18 -38.27
CA PHE A 23 1.91 -5.73 -37.85
C PHE A 23 2.35 -6.37 -36.55
N VAL A 24 1.49 -6.39 -35.52
CA VAL A 24 1.78 -7.05 -34.24
C VAL A 24 2.09 -8.53 -34.46
N ALA A 25 1.29 -9.24 -35.27
CA ALA A 25 1.53 -10.66 -35.55
C ALA A 25 2.85 -10.92 -36.31
N ALA A 26 3.26 -10.01 -37.21
CA ALA A 26 4.54 -10.10 -37.89
C ALA A 26 5.71 -9.83 -36.94
N PHE A 27 5.58 -8.82 -36.07
CA PHE A 27 6.57 -8.47 -35.05
C PHE A 27 6.77 -9.60 -34.03
N GLU A 28 5.68 -10.20 -33.54
CA GLU A 28 5.71 -11.34 -32.64
C GLU A 28 6.43 -12.57 -33.21
N LYS A 29 6.36 -12.78 -34.53
CA LYS A 29 7.09 -13.88 -35.21
C LYS A 29 8.60 -13.63 -35.26
N LEU A 30 9.01 -12.36 -35.29
CA LEU A 30 10.40 -11.95 -35.43
C LEU A 30 11.10 -11.88 -34.06
N GLU A 31 10.43 -11.35 -33.03
CA GLU A 31 11.00 -11.21 -31.70
C GLU A 31 10.72 -12.42 -30.79
N LYS A 32 11.73 -13.27 -30.61
CA LYS A 32 11.69 -14.35 -29.61
C LYS A 32 11.60 -13.76 -28.20
N GLY A 33 10.47 -13.96 -27.52
CA GLY A 33 10.26 -13.54 -26.13
C GLY A 33 9.29 -12.37 -25.95
N THR A 34 8.53 -12.00 -26.99
CA THR A 34 7.30 -11.21 -26.86
C THR A 34 6.28 -11.98 -26.02
N ALA A 35 5.96 -11.46 -24.83
CA ALA A 35 4.90 -12.04 -24.01
C ALA A 35 3.55 -11.67 -24.63
N LYS A 36 2.83 -12.67 -25.16
CA LYS A 36 1.42 -12.50 -25.58
C LYS A 36 0.48 -12.17 -24.40
N ASP A 37 0.96 -12.45 -23.19
CA ASP A 37 0.21 -12.32 -21.96
C ASP A 37 0.76 -11.15 -21.14
N TYR A 38 -0.08 -10.12 -20.97
CA TYR A 38 0.22 -8.97 -20.12
C TYR A 38 0.70 -9.40 -18.73
N ARG A 39 0.16 -10.50 -18.18
CA ARG A 39 0.59 -11.02 -16.87
C ARG A 39 2.06 -11.40 -16.86
N LYS A 40 2.50 -12.16 -17.86
CA LYS A 40 3.90 -12.59 -18.00
C LYS A 40 4.83 -11.39 -18.20
N PHE A 41 4.37 -10.38 -18.91
CA PHE A 41 5.13 -9.15 -19.08
C PHE A 41 5.33 -8.41 -17.75
N VAL A 42 4.25 -8.26 -16.97
CA VAL A 42 4.31 -7.64 -15.64
C VAL A 42 5.22 -8.42 -14.69
N GLU A 43 5.14 -9.76 -14.69
CA GLU A 43 6.05 -10.62 -13.92
C GLU A 43 7.53 -10.36 -14.27
N VAL A 44 7.86 -10.30 -15.57
CA VAL A 44 9.24 -10.01 -16.01
C VAL A 44 9.69 -8.60 -15.61
N ALA A 45 8.81 -7.60 -15.71
CA ALA A 45 9.09 -6.24 -15.30
C ALA A 45 9.32 -6.15 -13.77
N LEU A 46 8.49 -6.83 -12.97
CA LEU A 46 8.63 -6.93 -11.52
C LEU A 46 9.96 -7.59 -11.13
N GLU A 47 10.33 -8.70 -11.77
CA GLU A 47 11.60 -9.39 -11.49
C GLU A 47 12.82 -8.54 -11.82
N LYS A 48 12.77 -7.77 -12.92
CA LYS A 48 13.82 -6.78 -13.21
C LYS A 48 13.84 -5.66 -12.18
N PHE A 49 12.69 -5.12 -11.81
CA PHE A 49 12.57 -4.06 -10.81
C PHE A 49 13.16 -4.49 -9.46
N LYS A 50 12.88 -5.72 -9.02
CA LYS A 50 13.47 -6.31 -7.80
C LYS A 50 14.99 -6.37 -7.88
N LYS A 51 15.54 -6.90 -8.98
CA LYS A 51 16.99 -7.01 -9.17
C LYS A 51 17.68 -5.65 -9.21
N LEU A 52 17.11 -4.67 -9.91
CA LEU A 52 17.66 -3.31 -10.02
C LEU A 52 17.76 -2.59 -8.67
N ASN A 53 16.89 -2.92 -7.71
CA ASN A 53 16.82 -2.28 -6.41
C ASN A 53 17.25 -3.19 -5.25
N ASP A 54 17.86 -4.34 -5.55
CA ASP A 54 18.25 -5.34 -4.55
C ASP A 54 17.10 -5.70 -3.58
N ILE A 55 15.88 -5.85 -4.11
CA ILE A 55 14.71 -6.20 -3.32
C ILE A 55 14.74 -7.72 -3.09
N ARG A 56 14.86 -8.12 -1.84
CA ARG A 56 14.79 -9.52 -1.40
C ARG A 56 13.39 -9.85 -0.93
N GLU A 57 13.05 -11.15 -0.88
CA GLU A 57 11.72 -11.59 -0.42
C GLU A 57 11.33 -11.04 0.96
N LYS A 58 12.31 -10.89 1.88
CA LYS A 58 12.08 -10.27 3.20
C LYS A 58 11.65 -8.80 3.14
N ASN A 59 11.94 -8.10 2.05
CA ASN A 59 11.53 -6.72 1.84
C ASN A 59 10.13 -6.65 1.22
N ILE A 60 9.57 -7.76 0.73
CA ILE A 60 8.30 -7.76 0.03
C ILE A 60 7.19 -8.01 1.05
N LEU A 61 6.33 -7.01 1.21
CA LEU A 61 5.14 -7.13 2.04
C LEU A 61 4.02 -7.84 1.27
N GLU A 62 3.87 -7.51 -0.01
CA GLU A 62 2.84 -8.07 -0.88
C GLU A 62 3.16 -7.80 -2.35
N ILE A 63 2.81 -8.74 -3.22
CA ILE A 63 2.74 -8.53 -4.66
C ILE A 63 1.27 -8.65 -5.07
N ALA A 64 0.69 -7.55 -5.54
CA ALA A 64 -0.55 -7.54 -6.30
C ALA A 64 -0.23 -7.64 -7.80
N PHE A 65 -1.25 -7.74 -8.64
CA PHE A 65 -1.08 -8.01 -10.06
C PHE A 65 -0.07 -7.09 -10.77
N ASP A 66 -0.23 -5.77 -10.65
CA ASP A 66 0.60 -4.73 -11.27
C ASP A 66 1.26 -3.80 -10.23
N ALA A 67 1.28 -4.20 -8.96
CA ALA A 67 1.79 -3.39 -7.87
C ALA A 67 2.54 -4.24 -6.85
N ILE A 68 3.60 -3.67 -6.27
CA ILE A 68 4.40 -4.29 -5.24
C ILE A 68 4.48 -3.38 -4.01
N TRP A 69 4.23 -3.95 -2.85
CA TRP A 69 4.41 -3.32 -1.55
C TRP A 69 5.71 -3.82 -0.94
N ILE A 70 6.58 -2.89 -0.56
CA ILE A 70 7.90 -3.22 -0.05
C ILE A 70 8.22 -2.41 1.20
N ASP A 71 8.91 -3.05 2.13
CA ASP A 71 9.58 -2.46 3.27
C ASP A 71 11.08 -2.29 2.93
N LYS A 72 11.32 -1.37 1.99
CA LYS A 72 12.65 -0.96 1.52
C LYS A 72 12.53 0.33 0.72
N GLU A 73 13.43 1.28 0.95
CA GLU A 73 13.55 2.45 0.08
C GLU A 73 14.11 2.07 -1.29
N VAL A 74 13.51 2.64 -2.34
CA VAL A 74 13.83 2.37 -3.74
C VAL A 74 14.05 3.69 -4.44
N SER A 75 15.22 3.82 -5.07
CA SER A 75 15.60 5.01 -5.83
C SER A 75 15.45 4.81 -7.34
N ASN A 76 15.62 3.58 -7.85
CA ASN A 76 15.53 3.30 -9.28
C ASN A 76 14.15 2.78 -9.67
N LEU A 77 13.30 3.69 -10.15
CA LEU A 77 11.95 3.36 -10.63
C LEU A 77 11.90 2.99 -12.13
N GLN A 78 12.97 3.24 -12.89
CA GLN A 78 13.01 2.99 -14.32
C GLN A 78 13.53 1.57 -14.58
N VAL A 79 12.68 0.69 -15.14
CA VAL A 79 13.04 -0.71 -15.39
C VAL A 79 13.65 -0.89 -16.78
N THR A 80 13.08 -0.20 -17.76
CA THR A 80 13.57 -0.09 -19.15
C THR A 80 13.26 1.31 -19.66
N GLU A 81 13.62 1.66 -20.90
CA GLU A 81 13.23 2.95 -21.50
C GLU A 81 11.71 3.20 -21.48
N ASN A 82 10.90 2.15 -21.66
CA ASN A 82 9.45 2.24 -21.80
C ASN A 82 8.67 1.86 -20.53
N ILE A 83 9.32 1.26 -19.52
CA ILE A 83 8.66 0.80 -18.30
C ILE A 83 9.21 1.53 -17.08
N LYS A 84 8.33 2.23 -16.38
CA LYS A 84 8.61 2.94 -15.14
C LYS A 84 7.59 2.61 -14.06
N PHE A 85 8.06 2.29 -12.86
CA PHE A 85 7.23 2.17 -11.67
C PHE A 85 6.92 3.56 -11.11
N THR A 86 5.74 3.75 -10.55
CA THR A 86 5.37 4.99 -9.86
C THR A 86 5.04 4.67 -8.42
N CYS A 87 5.71 5.34 -7.48
CA CYS A 87 5.33 5.26 -6.06
C CYS A 87 3.98 5.96 -5.89
N LYS A 88 2.92 5.18 -5.71
CA LYS A 88 1.57 5.73 -5.48
C LYS A 88 1.32 6.12 -4.02
N ARG A 89 1.98 5.42 -3.08
CA ARG A 89 1.80 5.57 -1.64
C ARG A 89 3.11 5.25 -0.92
N LYS A 90 3.39 6.00 0.14
CA LYS A 90 4.50 5.78 1.08
C LYS A 90 3.91 5.80 2.50
N ALA A 91 4.48 5.00 3.39
CA ALA A 91 4.12 4.96 4.80
C ALA A 91 5.39 4.76 5.62
N SER A 92 5.45 5.38 6.79
CA SER A 92 6.48 5.18 7.81
C SER A 92 6.09 4.11 8.81
N SER A 93 4.78 3.85 9.00
CA SER A 93 4.28 2.78 9.85
C SER A 93 3.01 2.12 9.32
N ILE A 94 2.78 0.89 9.78
CA ILE A 94 1.63 0.06 9.43
C ILE A 94 1.03 -0.51 10.72
N LEU A 95 -0.27 -0.34 10.90
CA LEU A 95 -1.05 -1.00 11.94
C LEU A 95 -2.01 -2.00 11.29
N GLU A 96 -1.95 -3.26 11.71
CA GLU A 96 -2.82 -4.32 11.20
C GLU A 96 -3.82 -4.74 12.27
N ILE A 97 -5.12 -4.61 11.95
CA ILE A 97 -6.23 -5.07 12.79
C ILE A 97 -7.05 -6.07 11.96
N ARG A 98 -6.99 -7.35 12.34
CA ARG A 98 -7.53 -8.48 11.56
C ARG A 98 -6.94 -8.53 10.15
N LYS A 99 -7.71 -8.17 9.12
CA LYS A 99 -7.30 -8.13 7.70
C LYS A 99 -7.19 -6.70 7.16
N ILE A 100 -7.41 -5.71 8.01
CA ILE A 100 -7.39 -4.30 7.64
C ILE A 100 -6.03 -3.74 8.03
N LYS A 101 -5.42 -3.03 7.08
CA LYS A 101 -4.14 -2.37 7.29
C LYS A 101 -4.36 -0.86 7.25
N PHE A 102 -3.91 -0.18 8.28
CA PHE A 102 -3.82 1.26 8.37
C PHE A 102 -2.36 1.67 8.16
N TYR A 103 -2.17 2.73 7.39
CA TYR A 103 -0.86 3.21 6.99
C TYR A 103 -0.77 4.67 7.36
N PHE A 104 0.34 5.05 7.98
CA PHE A 104 0.65 6.42 8.35
C PHE A 104 2.02 6.81 7.79
N ASN A 105 2.17 8.07 7.41
CA ASN A 105 3.44 8.64 6.96
C ASN A 105 3.75 9.92 7.76
N SER A 106 4.74 9.87 8.65
CA SER A 106 5.14 11.01 9.47
C SER A 106 5.78 12.16 8.68
N ALA A 107 6.26 11.90 7.46
CA ALA A 107 6.89 12.95 6.65
C ALA A 107 5.88 13.97 6.11
N ASP A 108 4.65 13.55 5.80
CA ASP A 108 3.60 14.38 5.21
C ASP A 108 2.25 14.29 5.93
N ASP A 109 2.20 13.62 7.08
CA ASP A 109 1.01 13.38 7.89
C ASP A 109 -0.13 12.66 7.13
N SER A 110 0.19 11.94 6.04
CA SER A 110 -0.80 11.20 5.27
C SER A 110 -1.20 9.90 5.96
N PHE A 111 -2.48 9.55 5.80
CA PHE A 111 -3.08 8.35 6.36
C PHE A 111 -3.98 7.68 5.32
N PHE A 112 -3.92 6.35 5.23
CA PHE A 112 -4.85 5.58 4.41
C PHE A 112 -5.08 4.18 4.97
N GLN A 113 -6.20 3.57 4.59
CA GLN A 113 -6.51 2.19 4.95
C GLN A 113 -6.60 1.30 3.71
N ARG A 114 -6.46 -0.01 3.94
CA ARG A 114 -6.78 -1.05 2.97
C ARG A 114 -7.56 -2.17 3.63
N GLY A 115 -8.62 -2.64 2.96
CA GLY A 115 -9.43 -3.78 3.40
C GLY A 115 -10.72 -3.42 4.13
N LEU A 116 -10.96 -2.14 4.45
CA LEU A 116 -12.17 -1.71 5.15
C LEU A 116 -13.33 -1.34 4.21
N GLY A 117 -13.02 -0.88 2.99
CA GLY A 117 -14.01 -0.40 2.02
C GLY A 117 -14.66 0.95 2.36
N GLN A 118 -14.46 1.46 3.57
CA GLN A 118 -14.94 2.76 4.04
C GLN A 118 -13.96 3.88 3.69
N LYS A 119 -14.49 5.02 3.21
CA LYS A 119 -13.68 6.19 2.83
C LYS A 119 -13.42 7.14 4.00
N GLU A 120 -14.37 7.28 4.91
CA GLU A 120 -14.33 8.23 6.01
C GLU A 120 -14.92 7.62 7.27
N SER A 121 -14.28 7.86 8.40
CA SER A 121 -14.75 7.50 9.74
C SER A 121 -14.03 8.37 10.77
N PRO A 122 -14.71 8.83 11.83
CA PRO A 122 -14.04 9.56 12.91
C PRO A 122 -12.96 8.72 13.62
N TRP A 123 -13.04 7.38 13.53
CA TRP A 123 -11.98 6.48 14.00
C TRP A 123 -10.65 6.64 13.28
N PHE A 124 -10.64 7.13 12.04
CA PHE A 124 -9.40 7.32 11.30
C PHE A 124 -8.49 8.36 11.95
N GLU A 125 -9.07 9.42 12.50
CA GLU A 125 -8.29 10.43 13.24
C GLU A 125 -7.69 9.84 14.53
N ILE A 126 -8.45 9.01 15.25
CA ILE A 126 -7.95 8.35 16.47
C ILE A 126 -6.83 7.37 16.15
N ILE A 127 -6.98 6.56 15.10
CA ILE A 127 -5.96 5.59 14.68
C ILE A 127 -4.72 6.32 14.13
N LYS A 128 -4.91 7.37 13.33
CA LYS A 128 -3.81 8.20 12.82
C LYS A 128 -3.02 8.81 13.97
N GLU A 129 -3.69 9.41 14.95
CA GLU A 129 -3.03 10.01 16.12
C GLU A 129 -2.30 8.97 16.97
N TYR A 130 -2.91 7.79 17.17
CA TYR A 130 -2.24 6.66 17.80
C TYR A 130 -0.94 6.27 17.08
N MET A 131 -0.98 6.11 15.75
CA MET A 131 0.18 5.75 14.94
C MET A 131 1.28 6.82 15.00
N ARG A 132 0.89 8.10 14.92
CA ARG A 132 1.80 9.24 15.06
C ARG A 132 2.52 9.23 16.40
N LEU A 133 1.78 9.07 17.50
CA LEU A 133 2.35 9.00 18.85
C LEU A 133 3.21 7.73 19.05
N SER A 134 2.85 6.63 18.40
CA SER A 134 3.63 5.39 18.43
C SER A 134 4.98 5.53 17.72
N GLU A 135 5.08 6.28 16.62
CA GLU A 135 6.36 6.54 15.93
C GLU A 135 7.31 7.43 16.74
N ILE A 136 6.77 8.32 17.58
CA ILE A 136 7.57 9.17 18.49
C ILE A 136 8.11 8.37 19.68
N GLU A 137 7.62 7.14 19.88
CA GLU A 137 8.00 6.25 20.99
C GLU A 137 7.75 6.87 22.39
N ASN A 138 6.86 7.86 22.49
CA ASN A 138 6.48 8.45 23.78
C ASN A 138 5.32 7.67 24.41
N ILE A 139 5.68 6.63 25.14
CA ILE A 139 4.75 5.66 25.70
C ILE A 139 3.80 6.28 26.74
N GLU A 140 4.25 7.28 27.50
CA GLU A 140 3.41 7.96 28.50
C GLU A 140 2.29 8.75 27.82
N ILE A 141 2.63 9.56 26.81
CA ILE A 141 1.65 10.33 26.04
C ILE A 141 0.70 9.38 25.29
N LEU A 142 1.22 8.32 24.68
CA LEU A 142 0.42 7.32 23.97
C LEU A 142 -0.57 6.62 24.91
N SER A 143 -0.09 6.20 26.09
CA SER A 143 -0.93 5.54 27.10
C SER A 143 -2.03 6.47 27.61
N LYS A 144 -1.69 7.74 27.87
CA LYS A 144 -2.66 8.75 28.28
C LYS A 144 -3.72 8.99 27.20
N PHE A 145 -3.30 9.18 25.95
CA PHE A 145 -4.20 9.37 24.82
C PHE A 145 -5.23 8.24 24.69
N ILE A 146 -4.77 6.98 24.73
CA ILE A 146 -5.66 5.82 24.60
C ILE A 146 -6.58 5.65 25.82
N ASN A 147 -6.09 5.87 27.04
CA ASN A 147 -6.92 5.80 28.24
C ASN A 147 -8.00 6.90 28.24
N ASP A 148 -7.62 8.15 27.94
CA ASP A 148 -8.56 9.29 27.84
C ASP A 148 -9.63 9.03 26.78
N PHE A 149 -9.26 8.45 25.62
CA PHE A 149 -10.22 8.07 24.58
C PHE A 149 -11.15 6.93 25.05
N ASN A 150 -10.61 5.90 25.69
CA ASN A 150 -11.39 4.78 26.21
C ASN A 150 -12.42 5.23 27.26
N GLU A 151 -12.03 6.10 28.19
CA GLU A 151 -12.94 6.68 29.20
C GLU A 151 -14.09 7.44 28.54
N LYS A 152 -13.79 8.26 27.51
CA LYS A 152 -14.82 8.98 26.75
C LYS A 152 -15.75 8.03 25.99
N TYR A 153 -15.18 6.98 25.38
CA TYR A 153 -15.96 5.98 24.66
C TYR A 153 -16.93 5.24 25.60
N ILE A 154 -16.45 4.73 26.74
CA ILE A 154 -17.26 4.01 27.73
C ILE A 154 -18.33 4.90 28.37
N SER A 155 -17.97 6.14 28.71
CA SER A 155 -18.90 7.13 29.29
C SER A 155 -19.95 7.66 28.31
N LYS A 156 -19.90 7.23 27.04
CA LYS A 156 -20.76 7.69 25.95
C LYS A 156 -20.70 9.21 25.71
N SER A 157 -19.52 9.80 25.87
CA SER A 157 -19.29 11.26 25.74
C SER A 157 -18.67 11.68 24.40
N LEU A 158 -18.53 10.75 23.45
CA LEU A 158 -18.11 11.03 22.07
C LEU A 158 -19.32 11.26 21.18
N ASP A 159 -19.08 11.78 19.97
CA ASP A 159 -20.11 11.91 18.95
C ASP A 159 -20.70 10.55 18.54
N GLU A 160 -21.97 10.54 18.14
CA GLU A 160 -22.71 9.30 17.85
C GLU A 160 -22.03 8.42 16.79
N GLU A 161 -21.33 9.04 15.85
CA GLU A 161 -20.59 8.37 14.78
C GLU A 161 -19.49 7.42 15.30
N PHE A 162 -18.91 7.69 16.48
CA PHE A 162 -17.92 6.80 17.08
C PHE A 162 -18.49 5.45 17.51
N TYR A 163 -19.80 5.37 17.78
CA TYR A 163 -20.46 4.13 18.18
C TYR A 163 -20.91 3.30 16.97
N GLN A 164 -20.78 3.83 15.75
CA GLN A 164 -20.88 3.03 14.55
C GLN A 164 -19.66 2.12 14.46
N ARG A 165 -19.89 0.83 14.19
CA ARG A 165 -18.80 -0.14 14.08
C ARG A 165 -17.87 0.27 12.95
N LEU A 166 -16.60 0.48 13.27
CA LEU A 166 -15.58 0.71 12.26
C LEU A 166 -15.40 -0.53 11.40
N ILE A 167 -15.18 -1.67 12.05
CA ILE A 167 -14.90 -2.94 11.39
C ILE A 167 -16.15 -3.82 11.48
N PRO A 168 -16.69 -4.33 10.35
CA PRO A 168 -17.84 -5.22 10.37
C PRO A 168 -17.59 -6.45 11.26
N LYS A 169 -18.55 -6.74 12.14
CA LYS A 169 -18.49 -7.88 13.08
C LYS A 169 -17.32 -7.81 14.08
N MET A 170 -16.94 -6.61 14.47
CA MET A 170 -15.98 -6.35 15.54
C MET A 170 -16.58 -5.27 16.44
N ASP A 171 -16.50 -5.45 17.76
CA ASP A 171 -16.81 -4.36 18.67
C ASP A 171 -15.68 -3.32 18.62
N ASN A 172 -16.03 -2.03 18.63
CA ASN A 172 -15.05 -0.96 18.69
C ASN A 172 -14.25 -0.99 20.00
N LEU A 173 -14.78 -1.56 21.09
CA LEU A 173 -14.00 -1.83 22.31
C LEU A 173 -12.83 -2.78 22.06
N GLU A 174 -12.99 -3.77 21.16
CA GLU A 174 -11.88 -4.65 20.78
C GLU A 174 -10.77 -3.86 20.07
N ILE A 175 -11.13 -2.84 19.28
CA ILE A 175 -10.16 -1.98 18.60
C ILE A 175 -9.36 -1.20 19.64
N ILE A 176 -10.04 -0.58 20.60
CA ILE A 176 -9.39 0.18 21.68
C ILE A 176 -8.41 -0.70 22.45
N GLU A 177 -8.80 -1.93 22.80
CA GLU A 177 -7.93 -2.85 23.52
C GLU A 177 -6.69 -3.22 22.70
N ILE A 178 -6.82 -3.46 21.39
CA ILE A 178 -5.68 -3.72 20.51
C ILE A 178 -4.72 -2.53 20.47
N LEU A 179 -5.23 -1.29 20.40
CA LEU A 179 -4.38 -0.09 20.46
C LEU A 179 -3.63 -0.01 21.79
N ARG A 180 -4.33 -0.34 22.89
CA ARG A 180 -3.76 -0.33 24.23
C ARG A 180 -2.68 -1.41 24.42
N GLU A 181 -2.92 -2.65 24.01
CA GLU A 181 -1.95 -3.75 24.10
C GLU A 181 -0.69 -3.47 23.27
N ASN A 182 -0.85 -2.93 22.05
CA ASN A 182 0.28 -2.58 21.20
C ASN A 182 1.14 -1.45 21.79
N SER A 183 0.54 -0.50 22.51
CA SER A 183 1.29 0.51 23.27
C SER A 183 2.13 -0.07 24.43
N ILE A 184 1.80 -1.28 24.89
CA ILE A 184 2.52 -2.00 25.95
C ILE A 184 3.63 -2.88 25.35
N LEU A 185 3.41 -3.52 24.21
CA LEU A 185 4.40 -4.39 23.56
C LEU A 185 5.63 -3.62 23.06
N THR A 186 5.52 -2.34 22.73
CA THR A 186 6.66 -1.45 22.45
C THR A 186 7.55 -1.20 23.68
N LYS A 187 7.07 -1.41 24.92
CA LYS A 187 7.92 -1.34 26.13
C LYS A 187 8.94 -2.48 26.22
N ASN A 188 8.65 -3.64 25.62
CA ASN A 188 9.41 -4.88 25.83
C ASN A 188 10.41 -5.21 24.71
N LYS A 189 10.46 -4.40 23.65
CA LYS A 189 11.52 -4.47 22.62
C LYS A 189 12.65 -3.51 23.00
N LYS A 190 13.45 -3.89 24.00
CA LYS A 190 14.79 -3.34 24.26
C LYS A 190 15.83 -4.40 23.98
#